data_AF-A0A0R3RDF6-F1
#
_entry.id   AF-A0A0R3RDF6-F1
#
_cell.length_a   1.000
_cell.length_b   1.000
_cell.length_c   1.000
_cell.angle_alpha   90.00
_cell.angle_beta   90.00
_cell.angle_gamma   90.00
#
_symmetry.space_group_name_H-M   'P 1'
#
loop_
_entity.id
_entity.type
_entity.pdbx_description
1 polymer ?
#
loop_
_entity_poly.entity_id
_entity_poly.type
_entity_poly.pdbx_seq_one_letter_code
_entity_poly.pdbx_strand_id
1 'polypeptide(L)'
;MHKSNEKRLNGSHLLQIEEKSGQMLGATVRVSKKGNSVVVCAPHYKYFFSKFEVIEPVGTCFYATNGFETIEEFASCRQEPARHGHHRFGYGMCGFSATIPDDGNERLYIGAPGAYYWQGTIFAQNIRNQLDRPNTHDGPAHHDNYNLGKLNKQKIIYRLNFSNFFLSLTN
;
A
#
# COMPACT_ATOMS: atom_id res chain seq x y z
N MET A 1 17.14 10.94 12.39
CA MET A 1 15.71 10.94 12.78
C MET A 1 15.01 12.10 12.08
N HIS A 2 14.18 11.84 11.07
CA HIS A 2 13.27 12.88 10.55
C HIS A 2 12.00 12.91 11.40
N LYS A 3 11.75 14.06 12.05
CA LYS A 3 10.55 14.27 12.87
C LYS A 3 9.32 14.51 11.96
N SER A 4 8.14 14.12 12.46
CA SER A 4 6.86 14.36 11.79
C SER A 4 6.56 15.85 11.67
N ASN A 5 6.04 16.28 10.51
CA ASN A 5 5.80 17.69 10.18
C ASN A 5 4.32 18.06 9.98
N GLU A 6 3.40 17.09 9.94
CA GLU A 6 1.97 17.36 9.74
C GLU A 6 1.16 17.28 11.04
N LYS A 7 0.52 18.41 11.36
CA LYS A 7 -0.32 18.60 12.54
C LYS A 7 -1.69 19.12 12.10
N ARG A 8 -2.78 18.47 12.52
CA ARG A 8 -4.15 18.97 12.29
C ARG A 8 -4.65 19.68 13.55
N LEU A 9 -5.34 20.79 13.34
CA LEU A 9 -6.02 21.53 14.40
C LEU A 9 -7.38 20.87 14.68
N ASN A 10 -7.60 20.48 15.93
CA ASN A 10 -8.94 20.14 16.43
C ASN A 10 -9.26 21.03 17.64
N GLY A 11 -10.07 22.08 17.43
CA GLY A 11 -10.52 23.04 18.45
C GLY A 11 -9.44 23.99 19.00
N SER A 12 -8.30 23.44 19.42
CA SER A 12 -7.15 24.15 20.00
C SER A 12 -5.86 23.32 20.06
N HIS A 13 -5.94 21.98 19.91
CA HIS A 13 -4.79 21.09 20.03
C HIS A 13 -4.20 20.69 18.67
N LEU A 14 -2.87 20.67 18.60
CA LEU A 14 -2.08 20.19 17.47
C LEU A 14 -1.88 18.67 17.57
N LEU A 15 -2.69 17.88 16.86
CA LEU A 15 -2.55 16.42 16.83
C LEU A 15 -1.59 15.99 15.72
N GLN A 16 -0.61 15.16 16.06
CA GLN A 16 0.32 14.54 15.10
C GLN A 16 -0.43 13.55 14.21
N ILE A 17 -0.37 13.73 12.89
CA ILE A 17 -1.17 12.94 11.93
C ILE A 17 -0.40 11.70 11.42
N GLU A 18 0.92 11.73 11.44
CA GLU A 18 1.78 10.67 10.88
C GLU A 18 3.06 10.46 11.70
N GLU A 19 3.61 9.24 11.67
CA GLU A 19 4.95 8.93 12.18
C GLU A 19 5.82 8.39 11.05
N LYS A 20 6.79 9.21 10.62
CA LYS A 20 7.79 8.88 9.60
C LYS A 20 9.05 8.20 10.18
N SER A 21 9.17 8.11 11.50
CA SER A 21 10.26 7.42 12.20
C SER A 21 10.11 5.90 12.07
N GLY A 22 11.17 5.21 11.63
CA GLY A 22 11.16 3.74 11.51
C GLY A 22 10.25 3.20 10.39
N GLN A 23 9.77 4.05 9.48
CA GLN A 23 8.81 3.67 8.41
C GLN A 23 9.34 2.67 7.36
N MET A 24 10.64 2.34 7.41
CA MET A 24 11.34 1.45 6.48
C MET A 24 11.22 1.88 4.99
N LEU A 25 11.34 3.18 4.72
CA LEU A 25 11.41 3.69 3.34
C LEU A 25 12.60 3.06 2.61
N GLY A 26 12.34 2.45 1.46
CA GLY A 26 13.34 1.69 0.71
C GLY A 26 13.34 0.19 0.99
N ALA A 27 12.47 -0.34 1.86
CA ALA A 27 12.30 -1.79 2.04
C ALA A 27 11.87 -2.49 0.74
N THR A 28 11.06 -1.79 -0.07
CA THR A 28 10.82 -2.17 -1.46
C THR A 28 11.31 -1.05 -2.37
N VAL A 29 12.18 -1.40 -3.33
CA VAL A 29 12.54 -0.55 -4.47
C VAL A 29 12.39 -1.37 -5.74
N ARG A 30 11.72 -0.84 -6.77
CA ARG A 30 11.72 -1.39 -8.13
C ARG A 30 11.85 -0.26 -9.15
N VAL A 31 12.63 -0.51 -10.18
CA VAL A 31 12.83 0.39 -11.33
C VAL A 31 12.09 -0.20 -12.52
N SER A 32 11.49 0.62 -13.37
CA SER A 32 10.91 0.14 -14.63
C SER A 32 12.01 -0.40 -15.54
N LYS A 33 11.69 -1.37 -16.41
CA LYS A 33 12.65 -1.89 -17.40
C LYS A 33 13.22 -0.84 -18.36
N LYS A 34 12.55 0.31 -18.50
CA LYS A 34 13.02 1.46 -19.30
C LYS A 34 13.94 2.41 -18.52
N GLY A 35 14.13 2.20 -17.20
CA GLY A 35 14.94 3.06 -16.34
C GLY A 35 14.37 4.46 -16.08
N ASN A 36 13.18 4.77 -16.58
CA ASN A 36 12.59 6.12 -16.55
C ASN A 36 11.68 6.37 -15.33
N SER A 37 11.36 5.33 -14.56
CA SER A 37 10.55 5.44 -13.35
C SER A 37 10.94 4.44 -12.28
N VAL A 38 10.67 4.81 -11.02
CA VAL A 38 11.05 4.06 -9.82
C VAL A 38 9.88 4.07 -8.84
N VAL A 39 9.57 2.93 -8.23
CA VAL A 39 8.71 2.85 -7.04
C VAL A 39 9.57 2.55 -5.81
N VAL A 40 9.36 3.30 -4.73
CA VAL A 40 10.00 3.15 -3.43
C VAL A 40 8.92 3.11 -2.36
N CYS A 41 8.90 2.08 -1.51
CA CYS A 41 7.86 1.94 -0.48
C CYS A 41 8.40 1.97 0.95
N ALA A 42 7.51 2.36 1.87
CA ALA A 42 7.69 2.43 3.32
C ALA A 42 6.56 1.63 4.00
N PRO A 43 6.69 0.30 4.16
CA PRO A 43 5.61 -0.56 4.66
C PRO A 43 5.24 -0.29 6.13
N HIS A 44 6.14 0.31 6.90
CA HIS A 44 5.91 0.67 8.31
C HIS A 44 5.51 2.14 8.48
N TYR A 45 5.14 2.84 7.40
CA TYR A 45 4.55 4.18 7.51
C TYR A 45 3.26 4.11 8.33
N LYS A 46 3.23 4.86 9.44
CA LYS A 46 2.13 4.90 10.39
C LYS A 46 1.29 6.16 10.21
N TYR A 47 -0.01 5.97 10.19
CA TYR A 47 -0.99 7.05 10.13
C TYR A 47 -1.83 7.07 11.43
N PHE A 48 -2.10 8.27 11.96
CA PHE A 48 -2.90 8.47 13.16
C PHE A 48 -4.31 8.93 12.79
N PHE A 49 -5.31 8.12 13.12
CA PHE A 49 -6.70 8.52 12.95
C PHE A 49 -7.17 9.32 14.17
N SER A 50 -7.26 10.65 13.99
CA SER A 50 -7.60 11.66 15.02
C SER A 50 -8.83 11.39 15.89
N LYS A 51 -9.73 10.47 15.51
CA LYS A 51 -10.94 10.11 16.28
C LYS A 51 -10.78 8.93 17.23
N PHE A 52 -9.74 8.11 17.11
CA PHE A 52 -9.70 6.78 17.76
C PHE A 52 -8.39 6.43 18.47
N GLU A 53 -7.39 7.33 18.48
CA GLU A 53 -6.04 7.09 19.06
C GLU A 53 -5.29 5.84 18.53
N VAL A 54 -5.79 5.20 17.47
CA VAL A 54 -5.15 4.03 16.86
C VAL A 54 -3.99 4.45 15.96
N ILE A 55 -2.83 3.84 16.20
CA ILE A 55 -1.63 3.94 15.37
C ILE A 55 -1.60 2.72 14.44
N GLU A 56 -1.85 2.93 13.15
CA GLU A 56 -1.94 1.82 12.19
C GLU A 56 -0.80 1.85 11.17
N PRO A 57 -0.04 0.76 10.97
CA PRO A 57 1.01 0.64 9.95
C PRO A 57 0.35 0.38 8.58
N VAL A 58 -0.28 1.41 8.04
CA VAL A 58 -0.95 1.35 6.74
C VAL A 58 0.05 1.10 5.62
N GLY A 59 1.26 1.64 5.72
CA GLY A 59 2.26 1.64 4.66
C GLY A 59 1.94 2.64 3.54
N THR A 60 2.96 3.06 2.82
CA THR A 60 2.83 3.95 1.66
C THR A 60 3.92 3.67 0.61
N CYS A 61 3.67 4.00 -0.65
CA CYS A 61 4.64 3.95 -1.74
C CYS A 61 4.78 5.32 -2.39
N PHE A 62 5.94 5.58 -2.98
CA PHE A 62 6.23 6.76 -3.79
C PHE A 62 6.65 6.30 -5.17
N TYR A 63 6.02 6.85 -6.21
CA TYR A 63 6.36 6.59 -7.60
C TYR A 63 6.99 7.85 -8.19
N ALA A 64 8.24 7.72 -8.63
CA ALA A 64 9.00 8.80 -9.24
C ALA A 64 9.13 8.56 -10.75
N THR A 65 8.95 9.60 -11.56
CA THR A 65 9.18 9.55 -13.02
C THR A 65 10.03 10.72 -13.50
N ASN A 66 10.49 10.64 -14.75
CA ASN A 66 11.31 11.66 -15.41
C ASN A 66 12.54 12.05 -14.57
N GLY A 67 13.31 11.07 -14.10
CA GLY A 67 14.53 11.34 -13.33
C GLY A 67 14.28 12.04 -11.99
N PHE A 68 13.17 11.71 -11.31
CA PHE A 68 12.74 12.27 -10.02
C PHE A 68 12.18 13.70 -10.07
N GLU A 69 11.94 14.27 -11.26
CA GLU A 69 11.22 15.55 -11.41
C GLU A 69 9.78 15.51 -10.88
N THR A 70 9.13 14.34 -10.99
CA THR A 70 7.76 14.10 -10.51
C THR A 70 7.76 12.96 -9.52
N ILE A 71 7.12 13.14 -8.37
CA ILE A 71 7.00 12.16 -7.30
C ILE A 71 5.56 12.15 -6.80
N GLU A 72 4.89 11.01 -6.90
CA GLU A 72 3.50 10.81 -6.48
C GLU A 72 3.42 9.81 -5.33
N GLU A 73 2.60 10.09 -4.32
CA GLU A 73 2.32 9.13 -3.23
C GLU A 73 1.19 8.17 -3.64
N PHE A 74 1.38 6.87 -3.38
CA PHE A 74 0.42 5.78 -3.54
C PHE A 74 0.15 5.16 -2.16
N ALA A 75 -0.73 5.79 -1.37
CA ALA A 75 -1.08 5.37 -0.02
C ALA A 75 -2.29 4.41 0.01
N SER A 76 -2.21 3.28 -0.71
CA SER A 76 -3.36 2.42 -1.06
C SER A 76 -4.16 1.84 0.12
N CYS A 77 -3.52 1.71 1.29
CA CYS A 77 -4.13 1.23 2.53
C CYS A 77 -4.72 2.36 3.40
N ARG A 78 -4.39 3.63 3.13
CA ARG A 78 -4.87 4.80 3.86
C ARG A 78 -6.35 5.04 3.48
N GLN A 79 -7.27 4.67 4.37
CA GLN A 79 -8.71 4.87 4.16
C GLN A 79 -9.28 5.98 5.05
N GLU A 80 -10.52 6.40 4.76
CA GLU A 80 -11.29 7.31 5.61
C GLU A 80 -11.31 6.86 7.09
N PRO A 81 -11.34 7.79 8.08
CA PRO A 81 -11.21 7.46 9.50
C PRO A 81 -12.26 6.48 10.05
N ALA A 82 -13.39 6.28 9.36
CA ALA A 82 -14.43 5.30 9.70
C ALA A 82 -14.14 3.86 9.20
N ARG A 83 -13.00 3.62 8.54
CA ARG A 83 -12.63 2.35 7.88
C ARG A 83 -11.27 1.79 8.34
N HIS A 84 -10.92 2.01 9.60
CA HIS A 84 -9.71 1.51 10.26
C HIS A 84 -9.85 0.04 10.77
N GLY A 85 -8.76 -0.53 11.28
CA GLY A 85 -8.70 -1.80 12.01
C GLY A 85 -8.19 -3.01 11.22
N HIS A 86 -7.76 -4.05 11.95
CA HIS A 86 -7.26 -5.34 11.41
C HIS A 86 -8.21 -6.03 10.43
N HIS A 87 -9.53 -5.81 10.59
CA HIS A 87 -10.57 -6.38 9.73
C HIS A 87 -10.66 -5.75 8.33
N ARG A 88 -9.76 -4.81 8.00
CA ARG A 88 -9.65 -4.10 6.71
C ARG A 88 -8.17 -3.88 6.36
N PHE A 89 -7.77 -2.63 6.10
CA PHE A 89 -6.47 -2.26 5.55
C PHE A 89 -5.60 -1.45 6.52
N GLY A 90 -6.07 -1.18 7.74
CA GLY A 90 -5.30 -0.41 8.73
C GLY A 90 -3.90 -0.97 8.97
N TYR A 91 -3.82 -2.29 9.14
CA TYR A 91 -2.56 -3.02 9.29
C TYR A 91 -2.05 -3.58 7.97
N GLY A 92 -2.49 -3.03 6.84
CA GLY A 92 -2.23 -3.58 5.51
C GLY A 92 -0.75 -3.66 5.13
N MET A 93 0.09 -2.78 5.68
CA MET A 93 1.51 -2.67 5.36
C MET A 93 1.74 -2.57 3.84
N CYS A 94 0.93 -1.73 3.19
CA CYS A 94 1.01 -1.46 1.75
C CYS A 94 2.43 -1.09 1.36
N GLY A 95 2.96 -1.80 0.35
CA GLY A 95 4.33 -1.59 -0.11
C GLY A 95 5.37 -2.47 0.56
N PHE A 96 4.95 -3.45 1.37
CA PHE A 96 5.82 -4.59 1.74
C PHE A 96 6.37 -5.31 0.50
N SER A 97 5.63 -5.24 -0.60
CA SER A 97 6.14 -5.52 -1.94
C SER A 97 5.42 -4.65 -2.97
N ALA A 98 6.06 -4.41 -4.10
CA ALA A 98 5.52 -3.66 -5.22
C ALA A 98 6.22 -4.05 -6.51
N THR A 99 5.59 -3.82 -7.67
CA THR A 99 6.22 -3.97 -8.98
C THR A 99 5.60 -3.05 -10.03
N ILE A 100 6.44 -2.59 -10.95
CA ILE A 100 6.05 -1.90 -12.18
C ILE A 100 6.04 -2.96 -13.29
N PRO A 101 4.98 -3.07 -14.12
CA PRO A 101 4.90 -4.07 -15.18
C PRO A 101 5.66 -3.61 -16.44
N ASP A 102 6.23 -4.57 -17.16
CA ASP A 102 7.04 -4.34 -18.37
C ASP A 102 6.22 -4.20 -19.66
N ASP A 103 4.93 -4.53 -19.62
CA ASP A 103 4.00 -4.57 -20.75
C ASP A 103 3.54 -3.18 -21.25
N GLY A 104 3.97 -2.12 -20.57
CA GLY A 104 3.54 -0.74 -20.85
C GLY A 104 2.16 -0.39 -20.30
N ASN A 105 1.54 -1.28 -19.52
CA ASN A 105 0.30 -1.02 -18.79
C ASN A 105 0.60 -0.02 -17.67
N GLU A 106 -0.16 1.07 -17.61
CA GLU A 106 0.11 2.19 -16.70
C GLU A 106 -0.40 1.91 -15.28
N ARG A 107 -0.09 0.73 -14.74
CA ARG A 107 -0.56 0.27 -13.43
C ARG A 107 0.59 -0.11 -12.53
N LEU A 108 0.56 0.40 -11.31
CA LEU A 108 1.43 0.00 -10.22
C LEU A 108 0.75 -1.11 -9.42
N TYR A 109 1.48 -2.20 -9.18
CA TYR A 109 1.02 -3.31 -8.32
C TYR A 109 1.67 -3.19 -6.95
N ILE A 110 0.87 -3.15 -5.88
CA ILE A 110 1.31 -3.01 -4.49
C ILE A 110 0.73 -4.15 -3.65
N GLY A 111 1.60 -4.94 -3.02
CA GLY A 111 1.22 -5.97 -2.06
C GLY A 111 0.99 -5.40 -0.66
N ALA A 112 -0.01 -5.93 0.03
CA ALA A 112 -0.41 -5.54 1.37
C ALA A 112 -0.72 -6.80 2.23
N PRO A 113 0.28 -7.40 2.89
CA PRO A 113 0.16 -8.71 3.54
C PRO A 113 -0.70 -8.67 4.81
N GLY A 114 -0.73 -7.55 5.55
CA GLY A 114 -1.49 -7.46 6.80
C GLY A 114 -2.98 -7.10 6.63
N ALA A 115 -3.46 -7.02 5.38
CA ALA A 115 -4.87 -6.76 5.10
C ALA A 115 -5.77 -7.93 5.52
N TYR A 116 -6.98 -7.62 6.00
CA TYR A 116 -8.03 -8.57 6.39
C TYR A 116 -7.53 -9.68 7.33
N TYR A 117 -7.12 -9.33 8.54
CA TYR A 117 -6.54 -10.28 9.51
C TYR A 117 -5.37 -11.09 8.92
N TRP A 118 -4.43 -10.41 8.26
CA TRP A 118 -3.24 -11.02 7.63
C TRP A 118 -3.52 -12.07 6.54
N GLN A 119 -4.71 -12.05 5.94
CA GLN A 119 -5.01 -12.83 4.73
C GLN A 119 -4.27 -12.27 3.50
N GLY A 120 -4.00 -10.96 3.52
CA GLY A 120 -3.29 -10.25 2.47
C GLY A 120 -4.15 -9.86 1.26
N THR A 121 -3.67 -8.89 0.49
CA THR A 121 -4.25 -8.49 -0.79
C THR A 121 -3.18 -7.89 -1.71
N ILE A 122 -3.52 -7.71 -2.98
CA ILE A 122 -2.74 -6.95 -3.96
C ILE A 122 -3.62 -5.83 -4.51
N PHE A 123 -3.06 -4.62 -4.62
CA PHE A 123 -3.68 -3.47 -5.24
C PHE A 123 -3.08 -3.22 -6.62
N ALA A 124 -3.91 -3.18 -7.66
CA ALA A 124 -3.55 -2.58 -8.94
C ALA A 124 -4.10 -1.14 -8.95
N GLN A 125 -3.24 -0.14 -9.10
CA GLN A 125 -3.64 1.27 -9.24
C GLN A 125 -3.11 1.83 -10.54
N ASN A 126 -3.93 2.58 -11.26
CA ASN A 126 -3.50 3.34 -12.40
C ASN A 126 -2.58 4.51 -11.97
N ILE A 127 -1.48 4.69 -12.69
CA ILE A 127 -0.49 5.73 -12.43
C ILE A 127 -1.10 7.11 -12.70
N ARG A 128 -1.81 7.29 -13.82
CA ARG A 128 -2.41 8.58 -14.20
C ARG A 128 -3.68 8.92 -13.42
N ASN A 129 -4.34 7.94 -12.84
CA ASN A 129 -5.58 8.10 -12.09
C ASN A 129 -5.58 7.17 -10.88
N GLN A 130 -5.05 7.64 -9.75
CA GLN A 130 -4.95 6.83 -8.53
C GLN A 130 -6.30 6.30 -8.00
N LEU A 131 -7.43 6.89 -8.43
CA LEU A 131 -8.78 6.43 -8.10
C LEU A 131 -9.25 5.25 -9.00
N ASP A 132 -8.63 5.02 -10.17
CA ASP A 132 -8.81 3.80 -10.97
C ASP A 132 -8.07 2.64 -10.29
N ARG A 133 -8.74 2.09 -9.28
CA ARG A 133 -8.36 0.91 -8.54
C ARG A 133 -9.41 -0.19 -8.77
N PRO A 134 -9.29 -0.99 -9.85
CA PRO A 134 -10.28 -2.01 -10.17
C PRO A 134 -10.42 -3.01 -9.02
N ASN A 135 -11.64 -3.12 -8.49
CA ASN A 135 -12.00 -4.22 -7.62
C ASN A 135 -12.23 -5.46 -8.49
N THR A 136 -11.70 -6.62 -8.11
CA THR A 136 -12.10 -7.87 -8.75
C THR A 136 -13.53 -8.23 -8.37
N HIS A 137 -14.18 -8.99 -9.25
CA HIS A 137 -15.39 -9.70 -8.90
C HIS A 137 -15.10 -10.71 -7.78
N ASP A 138 -15.99 -10.82 -6.79
CA ASP A 138 -15.90 -11.84 -5.75
C ASP A 138 -16.21 -13.24 -6.34
N GLY A 139 -15.73 -14.30 -5.68
CA GLY A 139 -16.08 -15.66 -6.04
C GLY A 139 -17.53 -16.01 -5.65
N PRO A 140 -18.10 -17.10 -6.18
CA PRO A 140 -19.43 -17.54 -5.77
C PRO A 140 -19.41 -18.12 -4.34
N ALA A 141 -20.37 -17.70 -3.51
CA ALA A 141 -20.37 -17.90 -2.06
C ALA A 141 -20.19 -19.36 -1.56
N HIS A 142 -20.49 -20.37 -2.38
CA HIS A 142 -20.27 -21.78 -2.02
C HIS A 142 -18.79 -22.20 -1.99
N HIS A 143 -17.87 -21.35 -2.47
CA HIS A 143 -16.43 -21.52 -2.35
C HIS A 143 -15.80 -20.69 -1.22
N ASP A 144 -16.58 -19.91 -0.48
CA ASP A 144 -16.11 -18.97 0.56
C ASP A 144 -15.80 -19.68 1.90
N ASN A 145 -15.03 -20.76 1.85
CA ASN A 145 -14.58 -21.48 3.04
C ASN A 145 -13.84 -20.54 3.99
N TYR A 146 -14.34 -20.46 5.23
CA TYR A 146 -13.77 -19.74 6.38
C TYR A 146 -13.53 -18.22 6.20
N ASN A 147 -14.16 -17.57 5.23
CA ASN A 147 -14.00 -16.13 4.98
C ASN A 147 -15.00 -15.27 5.77
N LEU A 148 -15.10 -15.48 7.09
CA LEU A 148 -15.93 -14.66 7.98
C LEU A 148 -15.44 -13.21 8.02
N GLY A 149 -16.14 -12.34 7.29
CA GLY A 149 -15.95 -10.89 7.32
C GLY A 149 -15.40 -10.31 6.01
N LYS A 150 -16.32 -9.69 5.26
CA LYS A 150 -16.05 -8.66 4.24
C LYS A 150 -15.10 -9.11 3.11
N LEU A 151 -15.60 -10.10 2.36
CA LEU A 151 -15.48 -10.09 0.89
C LEU A 151 -16.10 -8.80 0.31
N ASN A 152 -15.93 -8.57 -0.99
CA ASN A 152 -15.00 -7.55 -1.50
C ASN A 152 -13.55 -7.93 -1.12
N LYS A 153 -13.12 -9.14 -1.48
CA LYS A 153 -11.76 -9.64 -1.27
C LYS A 153 -11.12 -10.06 -2.59
N GLN A 154 -9.94 -9.49 -2.85
CA GLN A 154 -9.42 -9.35 -4.21
C GLN A 154 -8.37 -10.42 -4.49
N LYS A 155 -8.78 -11.48 -5.19
CA LYS A 155 -7.89 -12.61 -5.54
C LYS A 155 -7.62 -12.62 -7.04
N ILE A 156 -6.62 -11.84 -7.49
CA ILE A 156 -5.97 -12.08 -8.78
C ILE A 156 -4.66 -12.82 -8.54
N ILE A 157 -4.64 -14.10 -8.90
CA ILE A 157 -3.40 -14.77 -9.28
C ILE A 157 -3.12 -14.35 -10.71
N TYR A 158 -2.47 -13.20 -10.90
CA TYR A 158 -1.72 -13.01 -12.14
C TYR A 158 -0.60 -14.05 -12.11
N ARG A 159 -0.22 -14.59 -13.28
CA ARG A 159 1.06 -15.31 -13.42
C ARG A 159 2.22 -14.32 -13.29
N LEU A 160 2.39 -13.77 -12.10
CA LEU A 160 3.68 -13.27 -11.64
C LEU A 160 4.60 -14.49 -11.63
N ASN A 161 5.65 -14.48 -12.46
CA ASN A 161 6.74 -15.44 -12.32
C ASN A 161 7.44 -15.15 -10.99
N PHE A 162 7.00 -15.86 -9.94
CA PHE A 162 7.44 -15.68 -8.54
C PHE A 162 8.95 -15.80 -8.35
N SER A 163 9.66 -16.39 -9.32
CA SER A 163 11.12 -16.48 -9.41
C SER A 163 11.83 -15.17 -9.06
N ASN A 164 11.32 -14.02 -9.51
CA ASN A 164 11.95 -12.72 -9.32
C ASN A 164 11.44 -11.96 -8.07
N PHE A 165 10.53 -12.53 -7.29
CA PHE A 165 9.95 -11.86 -6.12
C PHE A 165 10.75 -12.10 -4.83
N PHE A 166 11.38 -13.27 -4.70
CA PHE A 166 12.16 -13.68 -3.52
C PHE A 166 13.67 -13.42 -3.62
N LEU A 167 14.21 -13.20 -4.82
CA LEU A 167 15.67 -13.17 -5.08
C LEU A 167 16.39 -11.86 -4.67
N SER A 168 15.83 -11.10 -3.72
CA SER A 168 16.44 -9.87 -3.17
C SER A 168 16.93 -10.03 -1.72
N LEU A 169 17.04 -11.26 -1.22
CA LEU A 169 17.49 -11.59 0.14
C LEU A 169 18.44 -12.80 0.20
N THR A 170 19.29 -12.96 -0.81
CA THR A 170 20.50 -13.81 -0.73
C THR A 170 21.64 -13.13 -1.49
N ASN A 171 22.67 -12.74 -0.74
CA ASN A 171 24.04 -12.56 -1.24
C ASN A 171 24.76 -13.92 -1.07
#